data_AF-A0A8U0U9N8-F1
#
_entry.id   AF-A0A8U0U9N8-F1
#
_cell.length_a   1.000
_cell.length_b   1.000
_cell.length_c   1.000
_cell.angle_alpha   90.00
_cell.angle_beta   90.00
_cell.angle_gamma   90.00
#
_symmetry.space_group_name_H-M   'P 1'
#
loop_
_entity.id
_entity.type
_entity.pdbx_description
1 polymer ?
#
loop_
_entity_poly.entity_id
_entity_poly.type
_entity_poly.pdbx_seq_one_letter_code
_entity_poly.pdbx_strand_id
1 'polypeptide(L)'
;MDSSSLKAAMTQFDRYLSSPDTMVMPQLNFLLSAAIKDQIFNQSTELVCRAYGEVYTAVTSPANSYKEPDNLVPRSPQQVQALLS
;
A
#
# COMPACT_ATOMS: atom_id res chain seq x y z
N MET A 1 18.37 3.08 4.06
CA MET A 1 17.12 3.30 4.81
C MET A 1 17.19 2.42 6.04
N ASP A 2 17.01 2.96 7.23
CA ASP A 2 17.13 2.20 8.47
C ASP A 2 15.93 1.23 8.61
N SER A 3 16.17 -0.01 9.05
CA SER A 3 15.12 -1.03 9.20
C SER A 3 13.97 -0.57 10.10
N SER A 4 14.26 0.29 11.09
CA SER A 4 13.28 0.92 11.97
C SER A 4 12.37 1.91 11.23
N SER A 5 12.92 2.74 10.34
CA SER A 5 12.15 3.67 9.51
C SER A 5 11.24 2.94 8.53
N LEU A 6 11.73 1.83 7.96
CA LEU A 6 10.93 0.96 7.09
C LEU A 6 9.80 0.29 7.87
N LYS A 7 10.07 -0.25 9.07
CA LYS A 7 9.04 -0.85 9.93
C LYS A 7 7.97 0.16 10.35
N ALA A 8 8.36 1.40 10.65
CA ALA A 8 7.41 2.47 10.95
C ALA A 8 6.52 2.80 9.75
N ALA A 9 7.10 2.91 8.55
CA ALA A 9 6.35 3.13 7.31
C ALA A 9 5.38 1.97 7.01
N MET A 10 5.81 0.72 7.21
CA MET A 10 4.96 -0.47 7.02
C MET A 10 3.84 -0.53 8.06
N THR A 11 4.07 -0.09 9.29
CA THR A 11 3.03 0.02 10.32
C THR A 11 1.99 1.08 9.97
N GLN A 12 2.41 2.23 9.42
CA GLN A 12 1.49 3.25 8.92
C GLN A 12 0.69 2.73 7.72
N PHE A 13 1.33 1.99 6.82
CA PHE A 13 0.65 1.35 5.69
C PHE A 13 -0.36 0.29 6.12
N ASP A 14 -0.03 -0.53 7.13
CA ASP A 14 -0.95 -1.53 7.68
C ASP A 14 -2.22 -0.88 8.26
N ARG A 15 -2.03 0.26 8.95
CA ARG A 15 -3.11 1.08 9.47
C ARG A 15 -3.97 1.67 8.35
N TYR A 16 -3.37 2.05 7.23
CA TYR A 16 -4.09 2.49 6.04
C TYR A 16 -4.91 1.34 5.42
N LEU A 17 -4.33 0.15 5.26
CA LEU A 17 -5.06 -1.03 4.76
C LEU A 17 -6.24 -1.43 5.66
N SER A 18 -6.11 -1.18 6.96
CA SER A 18 -7.20 -1.43 7.93
C SER A 18 -8.30 -0.36 7.87
N SER A 19 -8.05 0.80 7.26
CA SER A 19 -8.99 1.93 7.20
C SER A 19 -8.74 2.81 5.97
N PRO A 20 -9.03 2.31 4.76
CA PRO A 20 -8.82 3.07 3.52
C PRO A 20 -9.71 4.32 3.45
N ASP A 21 -10.85 4.35 4.17
CA ASP A 21 -11.75 5.49 4.31
C ASP A 21 -11.06 6.79 4.77
N THR A 22 -9.93 6.68 5.49
CA THR A 22 -9.18 7.85 5.96
C THR A 22 -8.50 8.64 4.85
N MET A 23 -8.36 8.06 3.64
CA MET A 23 -7.73 8.71 2.48
C MET A 23 -8.69 8.91 1.31
N VAL A 24 -9.98 8.63 1.49
CA VAL A 24 -10.98 8.99 0.48
C VAL A 24 -11.10 10.50 0.48
N MET A 25 -10.58 11.13 -0.58
CA MET A 25 -10.63 12.58 -0.68
C MET A 25 -12.10 13.00 -0.65
N PRO A 26 -12.52 13.90 0.25
CA PRO A 26 -13.93 14.33 0.31
C PRO A 26 -14.38 14.95 -1.02
N GLN A 27 -13.42 15.42 -1.82
CA GLN A 27 -13.60 15.89 -3.20
C GLN A 27 -14.23 14.83 -4.13
N LEU A 28 -13.98 13.54 -3.90
CA LEU A 28 -14.61 12.46 -4.64
C LEU A 28 -16.13 12.46 -4.44
N ASN A 29 -16.66 12.89 -3.30
CA ASN A 29 -18.11 12.97 -3.09
C ASN A 29 -18.80 13.93 -4.06
N PHE A 30 -18.09 14.94 -4.59
CA PHE A 30 -18.62 15.89 -5.58
C PHE A 30 -18.56 15.36 -7.02
N LEU A 31 -17.92 14.22 -7.28
CA LEU A 31 -18.00 13.58 -8.58
C LEU A 31 -19.41 13.02 -8.79
N LEU A 32 -20.12 13.58 -9.77
CA LEU A 32 -21.46 13.16 -10.18
C LEU A 32 -21.48 11.78 -10.86
N SER A 33 -20.37 11.38 -11.49
CA SER A 33 -20.26 10.11 -12.20
C SER A 33 -19.65 9.02 -11.32
N ALA A 34 -20.43 7.98 -11.03
CA ALA A 34 -19.96 6.79 -10.32
C ALA A 34 -18.82 6.09 -11.08
N ALA A 35 -18.85 6.08 -12.41
CA ALA A 35 -17.79 5.49 -13.23
C ALA A 35 -16.43 6.18 -13.03
N ILE A 36 -16.41 7.50 -12.84
CA ILE A 36 -15.17 8.25 -12.59
C ILE A 36 -14.66 7.98 -11.17
N LYS A 37 -15.57 7.87 -10.19
CA LYS A 37 -15.22 7.47 -8.81
C LYS A 37 -14.54 6.10 -8.79
N ASP A 38 -15.16 5.11 -9.44
CA ASP A 38 -14.62 3.74 -9.53
C ASP A 38 -13.29 3.72 -10.29
N GLN A 39 -13.16 4.48 -11.37
CA GLN A 39 -11.91 4.57 -12.11
C GLN A 39 -10.77 5.17 -11.27
N ILE A 40 -11.03 6.26 -10.54
CA ILE A 40 -10.03 6.88 -9.66
C ILE A 40 -9.66 5.93 -8.52
N PHE A 41 -10.64 5.23 -7.94
CA PHE A 41 -10.39 4.24 -6.89
C PHE A 41 -9.51 3.11 -7.40
N ASN A 42 -9.87 2.49 -8.53
CA ASN A 42 -9.07 1.43 -9.15
C ASN A 42 -7.65 1.88 -9.50
N GLN A 43 -7.49 3.07 -10.10
CA GLN A 43 -6.16 3.60 -10.42
C GLN A 43 -5.32 3.88 -9.17
N SER A 44 -5.95 4.39 -8.12
CA SER A 44 -5.27 4.66 -6.84
C SER A 44 -4.83 3.36 -6.18
N THR A 45 -5.73 2.36 -6.12
CA THR A 45 -5.44 1.02 -5.59
C THR A 45 -4.32 0.35 -6.38
N GLU A 46 -4.33 0.41 -7.71
CA GLU A 46 -3.27 -0.16 -8.54
C GLU A 46 -1.92 0.50 -8.28
N LEU A 47 -1.89 1.84 -8.16
CA LEU A 47 -0.67 2.58 -7.87
C LEU A 47 -0.09 2.22 -6.50
N VAL A 48 -0.94 2.08 -5.48
CA VAL A 48 -0.55 1.63 -4.15
C VAL A 48 0.00 0.20 -4.18
N CYS A 49 -0.68 -0.71 -4.89
CA CYS A 49 -0.23 -2.10 -5.02
C CYS A 49 1.13 -2.20 -5.73
N ARG A 50 1.33 -1.42 -6.81
CA ARG A 50 2.61 -1.39 -7.54
C ARG A 50 3.73 -0.86 -6.66
N ALA A 51 3.53 0.27 -5.99
CA ALA A 51 4.53 0.84 -5.08
C ALA A 51 4.88 -0.13 -3.94
N TYR A 52 3.88 -0.80 -3.37
CA TYR A 52 4.11 -1.83 -2.35
C TYR A 52 4.90 -3.02 -2.89
N GLY A 53 4.61 -3.48 -4.10
CA GLY A 53 5.35 -4.55 -4.77
C GLY A 53 6.82 -4.21 -5.00
N GLU A 54 7.12 -2.95 -5.37
CA GLU A 54 8.49 -2.46 -5.50
C GLU A 54 9.22 -2.45 -4.16
N VAL A 55 8.57 -1.97 -3.10
CA VAL A 55 9.12 -2.00 -1.73
C VAL A 55 9.33 -3.45 -1.26
N TYR A 56 8.35 -4.33 -1.45
CA TYR A 56 8.45 -5.76 -1.11
C TYR A 56 9.64 -6.41 -1.82
N THR A 57 9.80 -6.14 -3.12
CA THR A 57 10.90 -6.68 -3.92
C THR A 57 12.24 -6.10 -3.46
N ALA A 58 12.31 -4.80 -3.17
CA ALA A 58 13.52 -4.15 -2.68
C ALA A 58 13.93 -4.69 -1.30
N VAL A 59 12.99 -4.95 -0.39
CA VAL A 59 13.28 -5.45 0.95
C VAL A 59 13.64 -6.93 0.95
N THR A 60 12.96 -7.72 0.12
CA THR A 60 13.25 -9.16 -0.05
C THR A 60 14.51 -9.41 -0.88
N SER A 61 14.99 -8.39 -1.61
CA SER A 61 16.20 -8.52 -2.42
C SER A 61 17.43 -8.74 -1.53
N PRO A 62 18.21 -9.81 -1.77
CA PRO A 62 19.42 -10.10 -1.00
C PRO A 62 20.49 -9.01 -1.13
N ALA A 63 20.39 -8.15 -2.15
CA ALA A 63 21.28 -7.00 -2.35
C ALA A 63 21.18 -5.95 -1.23
N ASN A 64 20.02 -5.82 -0.58
CA ASN A 64 19.82 -4.80 0.46
C ASN A 64 20.15 -5.27 1.88
N SER A 65 20.52 -6.55 2.06
CA SER A 65 21.00 -7.12 3.34
C SER A 65 20.13 -6.79 4.56
N TYR A 66 18.81 -6.62 4.38
CA TYR A 66 17.90 -6.42 5.51
C TYR A 66 17.84 -7.71 6.32
N LYS A 67 18.21 -7.62 7.61
CA LYS A 67 17.99 -8.70 8.57
C LYS A 67 16.47 -8.82 8.79
N GLU A 68 15.90 -9.94 8.37
CA GLU A 68 14.48 -10.32 8.56
C GLU A 68 13.47 -9.57 7.66
N PRO A 69 13.47 -9.83 6.34
CA PRO A 69 12.47 -9.26 5.43
C PRO A 69 11.02 -9.59 5.82
N ASP A 70 10.81 -10.77 6.43
CA ASP A 70 9.50 -11.25 6.91
C ASP A 70 8.91 -10.40 8.05
N ASN A 71 9.78 -9.86 8.92
CA ASN A 71 9.39 -8.97 10.03
C ASN A 71 9.19 -7.51 9.58
N LEU A 72 9.72 -7.15 8.41
CA LEU A 72 9.59 -5.82 7.81
C LEU A 72 8.35 -5.73 6.92
N VAL A 73 8.07 -6.76 6.13
CA VAL A 73 6.99 -6.77 5.15
C VAL A 73 6.12 -8.03 5.33
N PRO A 74 5.18 -8.01 6.29
CA PRO A 74 4.43 -9.21 6.67
C PRO A 74 3.31 -9.60 5.69
N ARG A 75 2.89 -8.70 4.78
CA ARG A 75 1.83 -8.95 3.81
C ARG A 75 2.39 -9.09 2.41
N SER A 76 1.83 -9.99 1.62
CA SER A 76 2.16 -10.08 0.19
C SER A 76 1.42 -8.99 -0.59
N PRO A 77 1.98 -8.50 -1.71
CA PRO A 77 1.29 -7.53 -2.58
C PRO A 77 -0.09 -8.02 -3.04
N GLN A 78 -0.28 -9.33 -3.19
CA GLN A 78 -1.57 -9.95 -3.51
C GLN A 78 -2.58 -9.79 -2.36
N GLN A 79 -2.15 -9.96 -1.10
CA GLN A 79 -3.02 -9.71 0.05
C GLN A 79 -3.38 -8.22 0.18
N VAL A 80 -2.41 -7.33 -0.07
CA VAL A 80 -2.66 -5.89 -0.08
C VAL A 80 -3.69 -5.52 -1.14
N GLN A 81 -3.58 -6.08 -2.34
CA GLN A 81 -4.57 -5.90 -3.40
C GLN A 81 -5.95 -6.40 -2.97
N ALA A 82 -6.05 -7.59 -2.37
CA ALA A 82 -7.32 -8.13 -1.91
C ALA A 82 -7.98 -7.30 -0.78
N LEU A 83 -7.19 -6.59 0.03
CA LEU A 83 -7.69 -5.70 1.09
C LEU A 83 -8.18 -4.33 0.55
N LEU A 84 -7.67 -3.91 -0.60
CA LEU A 84 -8.00 -2.63 -1.24
C LEU A 84 -9.03 -2.75 -2.36
N SER A 85 -9.48 -3.98 -2.65
CA SER A 85 -10.39 -4.30 -3.77
C SER A 85 -11.85 -4.30 -3.38
#